data_AF-A0A379FJS5-F1
#
_entry.id   AF-A0A379FJS5-F1
#
_cell.length_a   1.000
_cell.length_b   1.000
_cell.length_c   1.000
_cell.angle_alpha   90.00
_cell.angle_beta   90.00
_cell.angle_gamma   90.00
#
_symmetry.space_group_name_H-M   'P 1'
#
loop_
_entity.id
_entity.type
_entity.pdbx_description
1 polymer ?
#
loop_
_entity_poly.entity_id
_entity_poly.type
_entity_poly.pdbx_seq_one_letter_code
_entity_poly.pdbx_strand_id
1 'polypeptide(L)'
;MVLVRKLKKLLIILIALWLGIVVLFSFLPVPFSAVMLQRQISSWSKFDFSYVSHSTWVSENEISPQIYLAVIASEDQNFPKHWGFDFDAIEKVFQK
;
A
#
# COMPACT_ATOMS: atom_id res chain seq x y z
N MET A 1 2.05 -35.47 -16.18
CA MET A 1 0.92 -35.27 -15.22
C MET A 1 1.36 -34.78 -13.84
N VAL A 2 2.46 -35.29 -13.27
CA VAL A 2 2.97 -34.87 -11.93
C VAL A 2 3.44 -33.41 -11.88
N LEU A 3 4.13 -32.92 -12.92
CA LEU A 3 4.63 -31.53 -12.98
C LEU A 3 3.50 -30.49 -12.92
N VAL A 4 2.44 -30.69 -13.71
CA VAL A 4 1.25 -29.81 -13.72
C VAL A 4 0.57 -29.77 -12.34
N ARG A 5 0.50 -30.92 -11.64
CA ARG A 5 -0.05 -30.98 -10.28
C ARG A 5 0.82 -30.20 -9.28
N LYS A 6 2.15 -30.29 -9.38
CA LYS A 6 3.08 -29.52 -8.53
C LYS A 6 2.97 -28.01 -8.78
N LEU A 7 2.90 -27.58 -10.05
CA LEU A 7 2.70 -26.18 -10.44
C LEU A 7 1.37 -25.62 -9.91
N LYS A 8 0.26 -26.37 -10.07
CA LYS A 8 -1.04 -25.97 -9.51
C LYS A 8 -0.98 -25.82 -8.00
N LYS A 9 -0.37 -26.77 -7.29
CA LYS A 9 -0.20 -26.69 -5.84
C LYS A 9 0.63 -25.48 -5.42
N LEU A 10 1.72 -25.20 -6.13
CA LEU A 10 2.56 -24.02 -5.90
C LEU A 10 1.76 -22.73 -6.09
N LEU A 11 1.02 -22.62 -7.19
CA LEU A 11 0.18 -21.45 -7.46
C LEU A 11 -0.86 -21.22 -6.34
N ILE A 12 -1.54 -22.27 -5.90
CA ILE A 12 -2.51 -22.19 -4.82
C ILE A 12 -1.84 -21.73 -3.51
N ILE A 13 -0.66 -22.26 -3.19
CA ILE A 13 0.09 -21.85 -2.00
C ILE A 13 0.48 -20.38 -2.08
N LEU A 14 0.93 -19.88 -3.25
CA LEU A 14 1.30 -18.49 -3.44
C LEU A 14 0.09 -17.55 -3.27
N ILE A 15 -1.06 -17.91 -3.85
CA ILE A 15 -2.29 -17.12 -3.70
C ILE A 15 -2.76 -17.13 -2.24
N ALA A 16 -2.76 -18.29 -1.58
CA ALA A 16 -3.16 -18.41 -0.19
C ALA A 16 -2.23 -17.63 0.75
N LEU A 17 -0.92 -17.67 0.49
CA LEU A 17 0.07 -16.88 1.23
C LEU A 17 -0.15 -15.39 1.03
N TRP A 18 -0.37 -14.94 -0.20
CA TRP A 18 -0.63 -13.54 -0.52
C TRP A 18 -1.90 -13.03 0.17
N LEU A 19 -3.01 -13.76 0.05
CA LEU A 19 -4.26 -13.43 0.73
C LEU A 19 -4.09 -13.43 2.26
N GLY A 20 -3.36 -14.42 2.80
CA GLY A 20 -3.06 -14.50 4.22
C GLY A 20 -2.29 -13.27 4.73
N ILE A 21 -1.31 -12.79 3.96
CA ILE A 21 -0.56 -11.57 4.27
C ILE A 21 -1.47 -10.34 4.23
N VAL A 22 -2.33 -10.21 3.21
CA VAL A 22 -3.29 -9.09 3.09
C VAL A 22 -4.24 -9.04 4.28
N VAL A 23 -4.80 -10.19 4.68
CA VAL A 23 -5.69 -10.28 5.84
C VAL A 23 -4.94 -10.03 7.14
N LEU A 24 -3.70 -10.51 7.28
CA LEU A 24 -2.90 -10.25 8.47
C LEU A 24 -2.68 -8.74 8.68
N PHE A 25 -2.30 -8.04 7.62
CA PHE A 25 -2.02 -6.60 7.65
C PHE A 25 -3.26 -5.72 7.48
N SER A 26 -4.46 -6.27 7.32
CA SER A 26 -5.69 -5.49 7.46
C SER A 26 -6.00 -5.16 8.93
N PHE A 27 -5.39 -5.87 9.88
CA PHE A 27 -5.57 -5.66 11.33
C PHE A 27 -4.29 -5.24 12.05
N LEU A 28 -3.12 -5.56 11.49
CA LEU A 28 -1.83 -5.21 12.07
C LEU A 28 -1.16 -4.08 11.29
N PRO A 29 -0.40 -3.19 11.97
CA PRO A 29 0.35 -2.15 11.28
C PRO A 29 1.36 -2.79 10.32
N VAL A 30 1.41 -2.28 9.09
CA VAL A 30 2.44 -2.68 8.13
C VAL A 30 3.80 -2.17 8.61
N PRO A 31 4.82 -3.04 8.76
CA PRO A 31 6.13 -2.60 9.24
C PRO A 31 6.85 -1.72 8.21
N PHE A 32 6.44 -1.78 6.94
CA PHE A 32 7.10 -1.07 5.87
C PHE A 32 6.16 -0.78 4.69
N SER A 33 6.44 0.29 3.95
CA SER A 33 5.69 0.66 2.74
C SER A 33 6.61 0.96 1.57
N ALA A 34 6.05 0.98 0.35
CA ALA A 34 6.80 1.33 -0.85
C ALA A 34 7.42 2.74 -0.79
N VAL A 35 6.75 3.70 -0.14
CA VAL A 35 7.27 5.06 0.05
C VAL A 35 8.45 5.06 1.02
N MET A 36 8.39 4.26 2.09
CA MET A 36 9.52 4.10 3.02
C MET A 36 10.73 3.50 2.31
N LEU A 37 10.53 2.46 1.49
CA LEU A 37 11.55 1.89 0.60
C LEU A 37 12.17 2.94 -0.31
N GLN A 38 11.33 3.68 -1.03
CA GLN A 38 11.76 4.66 -2.01
C GLN A 38 12.63 5.75 -1.36
N ARG A 39 12.21 6.25 -0.18
CA ARG A 39 12.98 7.27 0.56
C ARG A 39 14.30 6.71 1.08
N GLN A 40 14.30 5.46 1.55
CA GLN A 40 15.51 4.79 2.02
C GLN A 40 16.54 4.64 0.90
N ILE A 41 16.12 4.09 -0.25
CA ILE A 41 16.97 3.93 -1.43
C ILE A 41 17.47 5.29 -1.93
N SER A 42 16.58 6.30 -1.98
CA SER A 42 16.96 7.65 -2.41
C SER A 42 18.00 8.29 -1.49
N SER A 43 18.00 7.98 -0.19
CA SER A 43 18.97 8.52 0.77
C SER A 43 20.33 7.84 0.60
N TRP A 44 20.33 6.51 0.43
CA TRP A 44 21.53 5.75 0.11
C TRP A 44 22.19 6.20 -1.20
N SER A 45 21.40 6.53 -2.24
CA SER A 45 21.94 7.08 -3.48
C SER A 45 22.65 8.43 -3.30
N LYS A 46 22.37 9.15 -2.21
CA LYS A 46 23.06 10.40 -1.83
C LYS A 46 24.21 10.17 -0.85
N PHE A 47 24.61 8.92 -0.63
CA PHE A 47 25.59 8.50 0.37
C PHE A 47 25.20 8.84 1.83
N ASP A 48 23.91 9.08 2.08
CA ASP A 48 23.38 9.22 3.44
C ASP A 48 22.83 7.87 3.93
N PHE A 49 23.66 7.17 4.70
CA PHE A 49 23.30 5.90 5.34
C PHE A 49 22.73 6.08 6.75
N SER A 50 22.68 7.31 7.26
CA SER A 50 22.14 7.62 8.58
C SER A 50 20.61 7.75 8.57
N TYR A 51 20.03 8.03 7.40
CA TYR A 51 18.58 8.09 7.22
C TYR A 51 17.92 6.74 7.56
N VAL A 52 16.94 6.78 8.46
CA VAL A 52 16.06 5.66 8.78
C VAL A 52 14.62 6.14 8.68
N SER A 53 13.81 5.40 7.91
CA SER A 53 12.39 5.73 7.79
C SER A 53 11.64 5.43 9.09
N HIS A 54 11.01 6.44 9.67
CA HIS A 54 10.16 6.31 10.85
C HIS A 54 8.68 6.35 10.47
N SER A 55 7.89 5.45 11.05
CA SER A 55 6.44 5.41 10.90
C SER A 55 5.82 4.95 12.22
N THR A 56 4.92 5.75 12.78
CA THR A 56 4.14 5.41 13.97
C THR A 56 2.69 5.28 13.58
N TRP A 57 2.13 4.09 13.79
CA TRP A 57 0.72 3.84 13.55
C TRP A 57 -0.09 4.41 14.71
N VAL A 58 -1.14 5.17 14.39
CA VAL A 58 -2.10 5.76 15.34
C VAL A 58 -3.50 5.51 14.82
N SER A 59 -4.48 5.39 15.72
CA SER A 59 -5.86 5.17 15.29
C SER A 59 -6.49 6.47 14.78
N GLU A 60 -7.48 6.35 13.91
CA GLU A 60 -8.12 7.50 13.24
C GLU A 60 -8.70 8.54 14.23
N ASN A 61 -9.25 8.07 15.36
CA ASN A 61 -9.76 8.92 16.44
C ASN A 61 -8.67 9.74 17.16
N GLU A 62 -7.39 9.41 16.99
CA GLU A 62 -6.26 10.17 17.50
C GLU A 62 -5.75 11.21 16.49
N ILE A 63 -6.26 11.19 15.26
CA ILE A 63 -5.89 12.12 14.19
C ILE A 63 -6.82 13.34 14.25
N SER A 64 -6.23 14.54 14.19
CA SER A 64 -6.99 15.78 14.04
C SER A 64 -7.87 15.74 12.78
N PRO A 65 -9.18 16.05 12.87
CA PRO A 65 -10.06 16.08 11.71
C PRO A 65 -9.59 17.03 10.60
N GLN A 66 -8.89 18.11 10.98
CA GLN A 66 -8.35 19.09 10.04
C GLN A 66 -7.21 18.52 9.19
N ILE A 67 -6.33 17.72 9.79
CA ILE A 67 -5.25 17.04 9.06
C ILE A 67 -5.82 15.98 8.12
N TYR A 68 -6.82 15.22 8.59
CA TYR A 68 -7.50 14.23 7.77
C TYR A 68 -8.10 14.86 6.50
N LEU A 69 -8.82 15.99 6.65
CA LEU A 69 -9.38 16.73 5.52
C LEU A 69 -8.30 17.35 4.61
N ALA A 70 -7.21 17.87 5.19
CA ALA A 70 -6.12 18.46 4.42
C ALA A 70 -5.45 17.43 3.49
N VAL A 71 -5.20 16.21 3.99
CA VAL A 71 -4.61 15.11 3.22
C VAL A 71 -5.54 14.67 2.09
N ILE A 72 -6.84 14.50 2.36
CA ILE A 72 -7.83 14.19 1.33
C ILE A 72 -7.82 15.28 0.24
N ALA A 73 -7.86 16.55 0.64
CA ALA A 73 -7.87 17.65 -0.32
C ALA A 73 -6.59 17.76 -1.18
N SER A 74 -5.43 17.38 -0.63
CA SER A 74 -4.14 17.45 -1.32
C SER A 74 -3.83 16.24 -2.19
N GLU A 75 -4.26 15.04 -1.78
CA GLU A 75 -3.90 13.77 -2.45
C GLU A 75 -5.03 13.25 -3.33
N ASP A 76 -6.26 13.18 -2.80
CA ASP A 76 -7.40 12.56 -3.48
C ASP A 76 -8.74 13.23 -3.08
N GLN A 77 -9.15 14.22 -3.86
CA GLN A 77 -10.39 14.97 -3.62
C GLN A 77 -11.66 14.13 -3.83
N ASN A 78 -11.56 13.03 -4.58
CA ASN A 78 -12.68 12.14 -4.86
C ASN A 78 -12.82 11.00 -3.83
N PHE A 79 -11.90 10.91 -2.87
CA PHE A 79 -11.89 9.88 -1.83
C PHE A 79 -13.27 9.55 -1.23
N PRO A 80 -14.13 10.52 -0.84
CA PRO A 80 -15.43 10.21 -0.24
C PRO A 80 -16.46 9.61 -1.21
N LYS A 81 -16.18 9.64 -2.52
CA LYS A 81 -17.11 9.24 -3.58
C LYS A 81 -16.85 7.83 -4.10
N HIS A 82 -15.73 7.21 -3.72
CA HIS A 82 -15.40 5.85 -4.14
C HIS A 82 -14.96 4.95 -2.99
N TRP A 83 -15.01 3.65 -3.23
CA TRP A 83 -14.72 2.60 -2.25
C TRP A 83 -13.29 2.06 -2.42
N GLY A 84 -12.33 2.99 -2.61
CA GLY A 84 -10.92 2.69 -2.84
C GLY A 84 -10.46 2.59 -4.31
N PHE A 85 -11.37 2.53 -5.29
CA PHE A 85 -11.03 2.60 -6.71
C PHE A 85 -11.85 3.67 -7.42
N ASP A 86 -11.20 4.74 -7.90
CA ASP A 86 -11.80 5.76 -8.77
C ASP A 86 -11.78 5.25 -10.22
N PHE A 87 -12.81 4.48 -10.60
CA PHE A 87 -12.94 3.95 -11.95
C PHE A 87 -13.08 5.06 -13.01
N ASP A 88 -13.70 6.20 -12.67
CA ASP A 88 -13.84 7.33 -13.58
C ASP A 88 -12.48 7.93 -13.91
N ALA A 89 -11.60 8.07 -12.92
CA ALA A 89 -10.23 8.54 -13.12
C ALA A 89 -9.39 7.52 -13.92
N ILE A 90 -9.54 6.22 -13.62
CA ILE A 90 -8.83 5.15 -14.33
C ILE A 90 -9.23 5.12 -15.81
N GLU A 91 -10.53 5.19 -16.11
CA GLU A 91 -11.03 5.16 -17.48
C GLU A 91 -10.52 6.36 -18.30
N LYS A 92 -10.50 7.56 -17.72
CA LYS A 92 -9.96 8.77 -18.37
C LYS A 92 -8.50 8.61 -18.82
N VAL A 93 -7.68 7.88 -18.07
CA VAL A 93 -6.27 7.64 -18.42
C VAL A 93 -6.14 6.67 -19.59
N PHE A 94 -7.05 5.71 -19.73
CA PHE A 94 -7.06 4.75 -20.83
C PHE A 94 -7.66 5.29 -22.12
N GLN A 95 -8.63 6.22 -22.04
CA GLN A 95 -9.28 6.86 -23.19
C GLN A 95 -8.43 7.93 -23.89
N LYS A 96 -7.11 7.76 -23.88
CA LYS A 96 -6.16 8.71 -24.49
C LYS A 96 -6.26 8.74 -26.01
#